data_AF-A0A937YX54-F1
#
_entry.id   AF-A0A937YX54-F1
#
_cell.length_a   1.000
_cell.length_b   1.000
_cell.length_c   1.000
_cell.angle_alpha   90.00
_cell.angle_beta   90.00
_cell.angle_gamma   90.00
#
_symmetry.space_group_name_H-M   'P 1'
#
loop_
_entity.id
_entity.type
_entity.pdbx_description
1 polymer ?
#
loop_
_entity_poly.entity_id
_entity_poly.type
_entity_poly.pdbx_seq_one_letter_code
_entity_poly.pdbx_strand_id
1 'polypeptide(L)'
;MLVVIAIIAILAAILFPVFARAREKARQASCTSNVKQGILAGLMYAQDYDERLPSQTLNPASTEGYPMWYDVIQPYIKNDQMRRCPSVSGSAMGYGWTVLIPRTGQPLGSIVKPAESIILADNNAVRGFLRGGIGSCGHGDCVNGQFLARHNDVGNCGFADGHVKALKYQAVYDVNTCPSYLMNLGNK
;
A
#
# COMPACT_ATOMS: atom_id res chain seq x y z
N MET A 1 -45.22 2.15 26.66
CA MET A 1 -44.48 2.00 25.37
C MET A 1 -43.12 2.70 25.35
N LEU A 2 -42.89 3.74 26.17
CA LEU A 2 -41.61 4.48 26.22
C LEU A 2 -40.38 3.63 26.61
N VAL A 3 -40.54 2.72 27.59
CA VAL A 3 -39.44 1.90 28.11
C VAL A 3 -38.81 1.03 27.02
N VAL A 4 -39.61 0.48 26.10
CA VAL A 4 -39.11 -0.41 25.04
C VAL A 4 -38.26 0.36 24.03
N ILE A 5 -38.70 1.54 23.62
CA ILE A 5 -37.96 2.39 22.68
C ILE A 5 -36.62 2.81 23.30
N ALA A 6 -36.62 3.14 24.60
CA ALA A 6 -35.39 3.47 25.32
C ALA A 6 -34.38 2.31 25.31
N ILE A 7 -34.83 1.07 25.53
CA ILE A 7 -33.96 -0.10 25.51
C ILE A 7 -33.41 -0.36 24.10
N ILE A 8 -34.24 -0.29 23.05
CA ILE A 8 -33.79 -0.46 21.66
C ILE A 8 -32.75 0.61 21.29
N ALA A 9 -32.96 1.86 21.69
CA ALA A 9 -32.02 2.95 21.43
C ALA A 9 -30.66 2.69 22.09
N ILE A 10 -30.64 2.21 23.34
CA ILE A 10 -29.39 1.86 24.06
C ILE A 10 -28.66 0.71 23.36
N LEU A 11 -29.38 -0.36 22.99
CA LEU A 11 -28.79 -1.51 22.31
C LEU A 11 -28.21 -1.11 20.95
N ALA A 12 -28.96 -0.34 20.16
CA ALA A 12 -28.51 0.15 18.86
C ALA A 12 -27.26 1.05 18.99
N ALA A 13 -27.23 1.93 20.01
CA ALA A 13 -26.09 2.82 20.27
C ALA A 13 -24.78 2.07 20.53
N ILE A 14 -24.82 0.90 21.17
CA ILE A 14 -23.64 0.06 21.42
C ILE A 14 -23.32 -0.81 20.19
N LEU A 15 -24.36 -1.30 19.52
CA LEU A 15 -24.22 -2.29 18.45
C LEU A 15 -23.69 -1.69 17.14
N PHE A 16 -24.07 -0.47 16.79
CA PHE A 16 -23.59 0.21 15.58
C PHE A 16 -22.06 0.43 15.53
N PRO A 17 -21.38 0.97 16.57
CA PRO A 17 -19.93 1.14 16.51
C PRO A 17 -19.18 -0.20 16.46
N VAL A 18 -19.71 -1.25 17.11
CA VAL A 18 -19.13 -2.60 17.04
C VAL A 18 -19.23 -3.17 15.63
N PHE A 19 -20.41 -3.09 15.01
CA PHE A 19 -20.59 -3.57 13.64
C PHE A 19 -19.77 -2.78 12.62
N ALA A 20 -19.63 -1.46 12.78
CA ALA A 20 -18.79 -0.65 11.90
C ALA A 20 -17.32 -1.12 11.93
N ARG A 21 -16.76 -1.36 13.12
CA ARG A 21 -15.40 -1.89 13.28
C ARG A 21 -15.25 -3.29 12.72
N ALA A 22 -16.21 -4.18 12.96
CA ALA A 22 -16.20 -5.54 12.43
C ALA A 22 -16.24 -5.57 10.89
N ARG A 23 -17.10 -4.74 10.28
CA ARG A 23 -17.17 -4.59 8.82
C ARG A 23 -15.87 -4.07 8.25
N GLU A 24 -15.22 -3.12 8.91
CA GLU A 24 -13.93 -2.60 8.47
C GLU A 24 -12.82 -3.64 8.57
N LYS A 25 -12.83 -4.51 9.60
CA LYS A 25 -11.90 -5.64 9.70
C LYS A 25 -12.07 -6.65 8.56
N ALA A 26 -13.31 -6.90 8.12
CA ALA A 26 -13.56 -7.73 6.94
C ALA A 26 -12.96 -7.12 5.66
N ARG A 27 -13.12 -5.80 5.46
CA ARG A 27 -12.50 -5.08 4.33
C ARG A 27 -10.98 -5.07 4.40
N GLN A 28 -10.43 -4.91 5.61
CA GLN A 28 -8.99 -4.99 5.84
C GLN A 28 -8.44 -6.33 5.36
N ALA A 29 -9.09 -7.45 5.70
CA ALA A 29 -8.66 -8.79 5.27
C ALA A 29 -8.61 -8.91 3.74
N SER A 30 -9.58 -8.32 3.02
CA SER A 30 -9.53 -8.22 1.56
C SER A 30 -8.37 -7.35 1.07
N CYS A 31 -8.11 -6.18 1.66
CA CYS A 31 -6.95 -5.36 1.28
C CYS A 31 -5.62 -6.07 1.59
N THR A 32 -5.51 -6.84 2.68
CA THR A 32 -4.34 -7.69 2.98
C THR A 32 -4.10 -8.74 1.88
N SER A 33 -5.15 -9.42 1.43
CA SER A 33 -5.07 -10.39 0.32
C SER A 33 -4.64 -9.72 -0.99
N ASN A 34 -5.19 -8.54 -1.29
CA ASN A 34 -4.79 -7.76 -2.45
C ASN A 34 -3.30 -7.39 -2.39
N VAL A 35 -2.83 -6.82 -1.27
CA VAL A 35 -1.40 -6.50 -1.08
C VAL A 35 -0.52 -7.74 -1.26
N LYS A 36 -0.92 -8.90 -0.71
CA LYS A 36 -0.18 -10.16 -0.89
C LYS A 36 -0.08 -10.55 -2.37
N GLN A 37 -1.19 -10.50 -3.11
CA GLN A 37 -1.21 -10.81 -4.55
C GLN A 37 -0.31 -9.85 -5.34
N GLY A 38 -0.30 -8.56 -5.00
CA GLY A 38 0.53 -7.56 -5.67
C GLY A 38 2.02 -7.76 -5.46
N ILE A 39 2.43 -8.09 -4.23
CA ILE A 39 3.84 -8.41 -3.96
C ILE A 39 4.27 -9.66 -4.71
N LEU A 40 3.47 -10.73 -4.63
CA LEU A 40 3.80 -11.98 -5.30
C LEU A 40 3.94 -11.77 -6.80
N ALA A 41 3.06 -10.99 -7.41
CA ALA A 41 3.15 -10.62 -8.81
C ALA A 41 4.42 -9.79 -9.13
N GLY A 42 4.81 -8.86 -8.25
CA GLY A 42 6.07 -8.13 -8.39
C GLY A 42 7.31 -9.01 -8.26
N LEU A 43 7.26 -10.05 -7.41
CA LEU A 43 8.33 -11.04 -7.28
C LEU A 43 8.39 -12.00 -8.47
N MET A 44 7.24 -12.40 -9.02
CA MET A 44 7.17 -13.17 -10.27
C MET A 44 7.72 -12.35 -11.45
N TYR A 45 7.38 -11.07 -11.53
CA TYR A 45 7.99 -10.16 -12.50
C TYR A 45 9.52 -10.14 -12.35
N ALA A 46 10.06 -10.04 -11.14
CA ALA A 46 11.50 -10.07 -10.95
C ALA A 46 12.15 -11.37 -11.48
N GLN A 47 11.47 -12.52 -11.36
CA GLN A 47 11.97 -13.78 -11.90
C GLN A 47 12.10 -13.76 -13.43
N ASP A 48 11.22 -13.04 -14.13
CA ASP A 48 11.22 -12.96 -15.60
C ASP A 48 12.12 -11.84 -16.15
N TYR A 49 12.48 -10.84 -15.32
CA TYR A 49 13.15 -9.60 -15.75
C TYR A 49 14.47 -9.35 -14.99
N ASP A 50 15.45 -10.25 -15.11
CA ASP A 50 16.82 -10.11 -14.55
C ASP A 50 16.85 -9.78 -13.04
N GLU A 51 15.96 -10.41 -12.27
CA GLU A 51 15.77 -10.15 -10.84
C GLU A 51 15.35 -8.71 -10.51
N ARG A 52 14.89 -7.90 -11.47
CA ARG A 52 14.54 -6.50 -11.23
C ARG A 52 13.10 -6.35 -10.80
N LEU A 53 12.89 -5.64 -9.69
CA LEU A 53 11.55 -5.25 -9.27
C LEU A 53 10.95 -4.21 -10.23
N PRO A 54 9.60 -4.22 -10.40
CA PRO A 54 8.90 -3.19 -11.16
C PRO A 54 9.29 -1.78 -10.74
N SER A 55 9.52 -0.91 -11.72
CA SER A 55 9.62 0.53 -11.47
C SER A 55 8.25 1.12 -11.16
N GLN A 56 8.22 2.18 -10.34
CA GLN A 56 6.99 2.94 -10.11
C GLN A 56 6.43 3.53 -11.42
N THR A 57 7.32 4.05 -12.28
CA THR A 57 6.99 4.67 -13.57
C THR A 57 8.05 4.33 -14.59
N LEU A 58 7.67 3.90 -15.80
CA LEU A 58 8.62 3.65 -16.87
C LEU A 58 9.15 4.94 -17.54
N ASN A 59 8.44 6.07 -17.45
CA ASN A 59 8.94 7.38 -17.90
C ASN A 59 8.20 8.57 -17.23
N PRO A 60 8.87 9.35 -16.37
CA PRO A 60 8.28 10.55 -15.75
C PRO A 60 8.67 11.88 -16.44
N ALA A 61 9.31 11.85 -17.61
CA ALA A 61 9.54 13.06 -18.44
C ALA A 61 8.39 13.34 -19.43
N SER A 62 7.36 12.51 -19.40
CA SER A 62 6.31 12.45 -20.41
C SER A 62 4.94 12.64 -19.78
N THR A 63 4.15 13.51 -20.39
CA THR A 63 2.76 13.81 -20.06
C THR A 63 1.76 12.74 -20.53
N GLU A 64 2.23 11.73 -21.26
CA GLU A 64 1.42 10.61 -21.75
C GLU A 64 1.50 9.44 -20.77
N GLY A 65 0.36 8.84 -20.41
CA GLY A 65 0.27 7.84 -19.34
C GLY A 65 1.09 6.57 -19.60
N TYR A 66 2.27 6.46 -18.98
CA TYR A 66 3.11 5.26 -19.01
C TYR A 66 2.57 4.15 -18.12
N PRO A 67 2.93 2.88 -18.42
CA PRO A 67 2.59 1.74 -17.57
C PRO A 67 3.22 1.95 -16.20
N MET A 68 2.38 1.98 -15.18
CA MET A 68 2.80 2.01 -13.79
C MET A 68 3.20 0.61 -13.33
N TRP A 69 3.81 0.50 -12.15
CA TRP A 69 4.12 -0.79 -11.52
C TRP A 69 2.96 -1.80 -11.61
N TYR A 70 1.71 -1.32 -11.52
CA TYR A 70 0.51 -2.15 -11.62
C TYR A 70 0.31 -2.74 -13.02
N ASP A 71 0.54 -1.95 -14.07
CA ASP A 71 0.31 -2.36 -15.46
C ASP A 71 1.31 -3.44 -15.89
N VAL A 72 2.56 -3.36 -15.41
CA VAL A 72 3.58 -4.37 -15.72
C VAL A 72 3.39 -5.67 -14.96
N ILE A 73 2.77 -5.64 -13.78
CA ILE A 73 2.48 -6.87 -13.02
C ILE A 73 1.09 -7.45 -13.30
N GLN A 74 0.23 -6.71 -14.02
CA GLN A 74 -1.14 -7.13 -14.34
C GLN A 74 -1.22 -8.54 -14.97
N PRO A 75 -0.31 -8.96 -15.87
CA PRO A 75 -0.31 -10.30 -16.45
C PRO A 75 -0.20 -11.45 -15.42
N TYR A 76 0.41 -11.17 -14.25
CA TYR A 76 0.60 -12.15 -13.17
C TYR A 76 -0.58 -12.18 -12.18
N ILE A 77 -1.31 -11.07 -12.03
CA ILE A 77 -2.45 -10.95 -11.10
C ILE A 77 -3.76 -11.42 -11.76
N LYS A 78 -3.97 -11.07 -13.04
CA LYS A 78 -5.19 -11.36 -13.82
C LYS A 78 -6.50 -10.95 -13.11
N ASN A 79 -6.44 -9.92 -12.26
CA ASN A 79 -7.59 -9.44 -11.50
C ASN A 79 -7.51 -7.92 -11.29
N ASP A 80 -8.29 -7.17 -12.06
CA ASP A 80 -8.28 -5.70 -12.03
C ASP A 80 -8.95 -5.08 -10.80
N GLN A 81 -9.70 -5.86 -10.02
CA GLN A 81 -10.28 -5.38 -8.75
C GLN A 81 -9.21 -5.26 -7.66
N MET A 82 -8.09 -6.00 -7.79
CA MET A 82 -6.99 -6.00 -6.83
C MET A 82 -6.42 -4.59 -6.63
N ARG A 83 -6.43 -3.73 -7.66
CA ARG A 83 -5.90 -2.35 -7.56
C ARG A 83 -6.68 -1.44 -6.60
N ARG A 84 -7.91 -1.81 -6.22
CA ARG A 84 -8.78 -0.99 -5.36
C ARG A 84 -8.84 -1.58 -3.96
N CYS A 85 -8.73 -0.74 -2.94
CA CYS A 85 -9.00 -1.17 -1.57
C CYS A 85 -10.49 -0.93 -1.27
N PRO A 86 -11.26 -1.94 -0.80
CA PRO A 86 -12.70 -1.81 -0.54
C PRO A 86 -13.11 -0.75 0.49
N SER A 87 -12.16 -0.23 1.27
CA SER A 87 -12.38 0.87 2.22
C SER A 87 -12.26 2.26 1.58
N VAL A 88 -12.04 2.34 0.26
CA VAL A 88 -11.77 3.58 -0.47
C VAL A 88 -12.76 3.71 -1.61
N SER A 89 -13.64 4.70 -1.53
CA SER A 89 -14.57 5.04 -2.61
C SER A 89 -13.92 6.02 -3.59
N GLY A 90 -14.07 5.78 -4.89
CA GLY A 90 -13.71 6.74 -5.94
C GLY A 90 -12.23 6.78 -6.36
N SER A 91 -11.33 6.04 -5.70
CA SER A 91 -9.92 5.96 -6.10
C SER A 91 -9.70 4.94 -7.21
N ALA A 92 -8.94 5.33 -8.23
CA ALA A 92 -8.48 4.41 -9.28
C ALA A 92 -7.47 3.37 -8.74
N MET A 93 -6.71 3.72 -7.70
CA MET A 93 -5.75 2.83 -7.02
C MET A 93 -5.77 3.05 -5.50
N GLY A 94 -5.75 1.96 -4.74
CA GLY A 94 -5.73 1.97 -3.27
C GLY A 94 -4.37 1.61 -2.65
N TYR A 95 -3.39 1.24 -3.49
CA TYR A 95 -2.07 0.77 -3.08
C TYR A 95 -0.98 1.48 -3.88
N GLY A 96 0.21 1.61 -3.28
CA GLY A 96 1.34 2.30 -3.90
C GLY A 96 2.61 1.48 -3.79
N TRP A 97 3.43 1.56 -4.83
CA TRP A 97 4.72 0.87 -4.91
C TRP A 97 5.85 1.78 -4.46
N THR A 98 6.86 1.28 -3.77
CA THR A 98 7.93 2.11 -3.21
C THR A 98 8.58 3.02 -4.26
N VAL A 99 8.81 4.29 -3.92
CA VAL A 99 9.43 5.27 -4.83
C VAL A 99 10.96 5.18 -4.85
N LEU A 100 11.54 4.39 -3.95
CA LEU A 100 12.98 4.20 -3.85
C LEU A 100 13.54 3.24 -4.90
N ILE A 101 12.66 2.64 -5.71
CA ILE A 101 13.08 1.86 -6.87
C ILE A 101 13.39 2.83 -8.02
N PRO A 102 14.63 2.87 -8.54
CA PRO A 102 14.98 3.67 -9.72
C PRO A 102 14.11 3.30 -10.90
N ARG A 103 14.09 4.18 -11.90
CA ARG A 103 13.26 4.03 -13.11
C ARG A 103 13.47 2.70 -13.85
N THR A 104 14.65 2.11 -13.70
CA THR A 104 15.05 0.85 -14.33
C THR A 104 14.76 -0.40 -13.48
N GLY A 105 14.08 -0.25 -12.33
CA GLY A 105 13.99 -1.30 -11.32
C GLY A 105 15.25 -1.41 -10.46
N GLN A 106 15.10 -1.90 -9.23
CA GLN A 106 16.20 -2.38 -8.38
C GLN A 106 16.30 -3.90 -8.55
N PRO A 107 17.51 -4.47 -8.67
CA PRO A 107 17.69 -5.91 -8.49
C PRO A 107 17.20 -6.34 -7.10
N LEU A 108 16.47 -7.43 -7.00
CA LEU A 108 15.93 -7.96 -5.74
C LEU A 108 17.07 -8.25 -4.75
N GLY A 109 18.22 -8.72 -5.25
CA GLY A 109 19.43 -8.96 -4.47
C GLY A 109 20.13 -7.71 -3.93
N SER A 110 19.74 -6.49 -4.33
CA SER A 110 20.29 -5.25 -3.75
C SER A 110 19.64 -4.88 -2.40
N ILE A 111 18.56 -5.56 -2.03
CA ILE A 111 17.82 -5.31 -0.78
C ILE A 111 18.52 -6.05 0.36
N VAL A 112 19.17 -5.29 1.24
CA VAL A 112 19.95 -5.82 2.38
C VAL A 112 19.05 -6.48 3.41
N LYS A 113 17.85 -5.92 3.62
CA LYS A 113 16.90 -6.41 4.62
C LYS A 113 15.50 -6.62 4.01
N PRO A 114 15.27 -7.75 3.30
CA PRO A 114 14.00 -7.97 2.61
C PRO A 114 12.77 -7.99 3.54
N ALA A 115 12.90 -8.59 4.72
CA ALA A 115 11.82 -8.66 5.72
C ALA A 115 11.54 -7.34 6.46
N GLU A 116 12.39 -6.31 6.31
CA GLU A 116 12.16 -4.97 6.87
C GLU A 116 11.82 -3.94 5.78
N SER A 117 12.00 -4.31 4.51
CA SER A 117 11.85 -3.38 3.38
C SER A 117 10.45 -3.45 2.79
N ILE A 118 9.67 -2.39 2.96
CA ILE A 118 8.33 -2.23 2.36
C ILE A 118 8.48 -1.87 0.88
N ILE A 119 7.79 -2.61 0.02
CA ILE A 119 7.76 -2.41 -1.44
C ILE A 119 6.36 -2.06 -1.96
N LEU A 120 5.30 -2.47 -1.27
CA LEU A 120 3.90 -2.18 -1.60
C LEU A 120 3.14 -1.90 -0.32
N ALA A 121 2.15 -1.01 -0.31
CA ALA A 121 1.30 -0.77 0.86
C ALA A 121 0.07 0.06 0.50
N ASP A 122 -0.89 0.10 1.42
CA ASP A 122 -2.06 0.96 1.33
C ASP A 122 -1.65 2.43 1.10
N ASN A 123 -2.20 3.05 0.06
CA ASN A 123 -1.79 4.37 -0.41
C ASN A 123 -2.99 5.22 -0.86
N ASN A 124 -2.96 6.52 -0.59
CA ASN A 124 -4.04 7.43 -1.00
C ASN A 124 -3.72 8.14 -2.33
N ALA A 125 -3.90 7.46 -3.47
CA ALA A 125 -3.65 8.00 -4.80
C ALA A 125 -4.78 8.92 -5.35
N VAL A 126 -5.50 9.66 -4.48
CA VAL A 126 -6.60 10.56 -4.88
C VAL A 126 -6.10 11.89 -5.48
N ARG A 127 -4.81 12.23 -5.33
CA ARG A 127 -4.22 13.39 -6.02
C ARG A 127 -3.58 12.93 -7.32
N GLY A 128 -4.25 13.24 -8.43
CA GLY A 128 -3.99 12.82 -9.82
C GLY A 128 -2.61 13.12 -10.44
N PHE A 129 -1.51 12.82 -9.75
CA PHE A 129 -0.17 12.82 -10.33
C PHE A 129 0.56 11.56 -9.92
N LEU A 130 0.70 10.62 -10.88
CA LEU A 130 1.91 9.85 -11.28
C LEU A 130 2.86 9.27 -10.22
N ARG A 131 2.52 9.32 -8.94
CA ARG A 131 3.41 9.00 -7.83
C ARG A 131 2.67 8.18 -6.81
N GLY A 132 1.93 7.15 -7.23
CA GLY A 132 1.28 6.19 -6.33
C GLY A 132 2.32 5.32 -5.64
N GLY A 133 3.10 5.90 -4.73
CA GLY A 133 4.22 5.21 -4.15
C GLY A 133 4.61 5.65 -2.76
N ILE A 134 5.23 4.72 -2.06
CA ILE A 134 5.52 4.85 -0.65
C ILE A 134 6.92 5.43 -0.56
N GLY A 135 7.04 6.65 -0.04
CA GLY A 135 8.35 7.19 0.35
C GLY A 135 8.88 8.45 -0.34
N SER A 136 8.04 9.36 -0.82
CA SER A 136 8.54 10.68 -1.24
C SER A 136 9.00 11.52 -0.03
N CYS A 137 10.21 11.28 0.53
CA CYS A 137 10.85 12.20 1.49
C CYS A 137 11.74 13.29 0.81
N GLY A 138 11.63 13.48 -0.51
CA GLY A 138 12.57 14.29 -1.29
C GLY A 138 12.17 15.75 -1.64
N HIS A 139 11.19 16.38 -0.98
CA HIS A 139 10.76 17.75 -1.33
C HIS A 139 10.25 18.62 -0.16
N GLY A 140 10.70 18.36 1.08
CA GLY A 140 10.20 19.10 2.26
C GLY A 140 8.82 18.65 2.76
N ASP A 141 8.22 17.63 2.13
CA ASP A 141 6.92 17.05 2.45
C ASP A 141 7.02 15.72 3.23
N CYS A 142 7.89 15.65 4.26
CA CYS A 142 7.87 14.53 5.21
C CYS A 142 6.56 14.46 6.03
N VAL A 143 5.71 15.48 5.89
CA VAL A 143 4.40 15.61 6.56
C VAL A 143 3.28 14.92 5.76
N ASN A 144 3.54 14.45 4.54
CA ASN A 144 2.55 13.90 3.61
C ASN A 144 2.93 12.51 3.08
N GLY A 145 3.41 11.62 3.95
CA GLY A 145 3.59 10.21 3.61
C GLY A 145 2.31 9.65 2.99
N GLN A 146 2.38 9.12 1.76
CA GLN A 146 1.19 8.67 1.03
C GLN A 146 0.60 7.34 1.57
N PHE A 147 1.28 6.71 2.53
CA PHE A 147 0.75 5.56 3.26
C PHE A 147 -0.53 5.95 3.99
N LEU A 148 -1.56 5.11 3.89
CA LEU A 148 -2.82 5.36 4.57
C LEU A 148 -3.14 4.27 5.59
N ALA A 149 -3.20 4.67 6.85
CA ALA A 149 -3.60 3.81 7.96
C ALA A 149 -5.13 3.70 8.09
N ARG A 150 -5.81 3.29 7.00
CA ARG A 150 -7.28 3.40 6.85
C ARG A 150 -8.10 2.29 7.52
N HIS A 151 -7.46 1.23 7.99
CA HIS A 151 -8.13 0.03 8.51
C HIS A 151 -8.15 -0.02 10.04
N ASN A 152 -8.80 0.96 10.68
CA ASN A 152 -8.73 1.20 12.13
C ASN A 152 -7.29 1.53 12.57
N ASP A 153 -6.77 2.66 12.07
CA ASP A 153 -5.45 3.22 12.41
C ASP A 153 -4.24 2.37 11.98
N VAL A 154 -4.45 1.43 11.07
CA VAL A 154 -3.38 0.65 10.42
C VAL A 154 -3.58 0.57 8.91
N GLY A 155 -2.48 0.38 8.18
CA GLY A 155 -2.48 0.08 6.75
C GLY A 155 -1.69 -1.20 6.48
N ASN A 156 -2.07 -1.94 5.45
CA ASN A 156 -1.40 -3.15 5.02
C ASN A 156 -0.11 -2.79 4.27
N CYS A 157 1.01 -3.32 4.73
CA CYS A 157 2.33 -3.15 4.14
C CYS A 157 2.87 -4.50 3.67
N GLY A 158 3.39 -4.50 2.46
CA GLY A 158 3.99 -5.60 1.76
C GLY A 158 5.51 -5.46 1.69
N PHE A 159 6.20 -6.52 2.06
CA PHE A 159 7.65 -6.54 2.22
C PHE A 159 8.33 -7.26 1.06
N ALA A 160 9.61 -6.96 0.86
CA ALA A 160 10.40 -7.48 -0.26
C ALA A 160 10.63 -9.00 -0.22
N ASP A 161 10.48 -9.63 0.94
CA ASP A 161 10.49 -11.10 1.10
C ASP A 161 9.14 -11.77 0.78
N GLY A 162 8.11 -10.98 0.46
CA GLY A 162 6.79 -11.47 0.13
C GLY A 162 5.76 -11.40 1.26
N HIS A 163 6.11 -11.12 2.51
CA HIS A 163 5.12 -11.11 3.60
C HIS A 163 4.32 -9.80 3.65
N VAL A 164 3.19 -9.85 4.36
CA VAL A 164 2.32 -8.68 4.57
C VAL A 164 2.11 -8.48 6.06
N LYS A 165 2.20 -7.24 6.50
CA LYS A 165 1.97 -6.85 7.90
C LYS A 165 1.16 -5.56 7.95
N ALA A 166 0.19 -5.50 8.86
CA ALA A 166 -0.51 -4.26 9.15
C ALA A 166 0.34 -3.38 10.06
N LEU A 167 0.62 -2.15 9.64
CA LEU A 167 1.43 -1.18 10.39
C LEU A 167 0.64 0.10 10.66
N LYS A 168 0.94 0.73 11.79
CA LYS A 168 0.48 2.10 12.08
C LYS A 168 1.26 3.10 11.23
N TYR A 169 0.69 4.28 11.00
CA TYR A 169 1.36 5.35 10.26
C TYR A 169 2.74 5.69 10.86
N GLN A 170 2.81 5.82 12.19
CA GLN A 170 4.04 6.17 12.90
C GLN A 170 5.12 5.07 12.82
N ALA A 171 4.72 3.83 12.57
CA ALA A 171 5.68 2.76 12.35
C ALA A 171 6.33 2.86 10.96
N VAL A 172 5.68 3.52 9.98
CA VAL A 172 6.22 3.72 8.63
C VAL A 172 6.93 5.07 8.53
N TYR A 173 6.38 6.14 9.12
CA TYR A 173 6.91 7.50 9.10
C TYR A 173 7.07 8.01 10.54
N ASP A 174 8.27 7.90 11.09
CA ASP A 174 8.65 8.59 12.34
C ASP A 174 9.21 9.98 12.00
N VAL A 175 8.84 11.00 12.78
CA VAL A 175 9.13 12.43 12.56
C VAL A 175 10.62 12.77 12.54
N ASN A 176 11.49 11.84 12.95
CA ASN A 176 12.93 12.04 13.08
C ASN A 176 13.79 11.22 12.10
N THR A 177 13.20 10.39 11.23
CA THR A 177 13.96 9.55 10.28
C THR A 177 13.21 9.40 8.96
N CYS A 178 13.88 9.56 7.79
CA CYS A 178 13.34 8.97 6.56
C CYS A 178 13.07 7.48 6.87
N PRO A 179 11.97 6.91 6.37
CA PRO A 179 11.45 5.65 6.86
C PRO A 179 12.51 4.54 6.96
N SER A 180 12.73 4.04 8.18
CA SER A 180 13.62 2.90 8.44
C SER A 180 13.21 1.61 7.71
N TYR A 181 11.95 1.56 7.28
CA TYR A 181 11.33 0.45 6.54
C TYR A 181 11.31 0.67 5.02
N LEU A 182 11.75 1.81 4.51
CA LEU A 182 11.87 2.00 3.07
C LEU A 182 13.19 1.40 2.61
N MET A 183 13.08 0.31 1.86
CA MET A 183 14.13 -0.37 1.09
C MET A 183 15.58 -0.09 1.55
N ASN A 184 16.09 -0.92 2.47
CA ASN A 184 17.48 -0.86 2.91
C ASN A 184 18.40 -1.34 1.77
N LEU A 185 18.86 -0.42 0.93
CA LEU A 185 19.76 -0.72 -0.18
C LEU A 185 21.18 -0.93 0.32
N GLY A 186 21.88 -1.90 -0.27
CA GLY A 186 23.30 -2.12 0.01
C GLY A 186 24.15 -1.15 -0.80
N ASN A 187 25.07 -0.44 -0.15
CA ASN A 187 26.17 0.21 -0.86
C ASN A 187 27.05 -0.90 -1.44
N LYS A 188 26.95 -1.14 -2.75
CA LYS A 188 28.04 -1.76 -3.50
C LYS A 188 28.93 -0.67 -4.05
#